data_AF-A0A9P8Q4X5-F1
#
_entry.id   AF-A0A9P8Q4X5-F1
#
_cell.length_a   1.000
_cell.length_b   1.000
_cell.length_c   1.000
_cell.angle_alpha   90.00
_cell.angle_beta   90.00
_cell.angle_gamma   90.00
#
_symmetry.space_group_name_H-M   'P 1'
#
loop_
_entity.id
_entity.type
_entity.pdbx_description
1 polymer ?
#
loop_
_entity_poly.entity_id
_entity_poly.type
_entity_poly.pdbx_seq_one_letter_code
_entity_poly.pdbx_strand_id
1 'polypeptide(L)'
;MRIFRIPNISNSSSLKRPFSTSYVSKINDSKSLKIAFFGSDEFSIESLSKLLEVSQTHKSLISQIDVIARHPKPVNRGLKELRDLPIAQFALENNLNIIRAETKSEIIDKLTPNQYDLIVAVSYGKLIPSQLLSSVPYSLNVHPSLLPRYSGASPLQFALLNHDSITGVTVQTLHPTEFDKGDIVDQIGDIPITRDETLVSLRDKLGSKGGELLSDVIVNGSFMNPNFQSSFEYSYAKKIPKSMSEVDWDNETSFGVVRKFNTLGSLFTFKEMKIKKKKKSIIHEYRRVLLSDIREIQLSEEDQVYASLQEPGDFTIHKDESQNLMVIKTKDGFVSVGNLQLEFEPKEDANKFWQKLPKRAGDTPVTFSTKISKTSSPLPFEDSCNSSAFSAESSTTDCSNSNLDKAKAICNSSSSAAPISPFKLWFKTIANSNSSVSSAMSWESPLYLLTNLSFISS
;
A
#
# COMPACT_ATOMS: atom_id res chain seq x y z
N MET A 1 29.98 -3.22 -38.31
CA MET A 1 30.30 -4.65 -38.07
C MET A 1 31.30 -4.77 -36.93
N ARG A 2 30.87 -5.09 -35.71
CA ARG A 2 31.72 -5.47 -34.56
C ARG A 2 31.00 -6.60 -33.82
N ILE A 3 31.65 -7.74 -33.68
CA ILE A 3 31.04 -8.94 -33.10
C ILE A 3 31.26 -8.92 -31.59
N PHE A 4 30.22 -8.60 -30.82
CA PHE A 4 30.23 -8.85 -29.39
C PHE A 4 29.97 -10.35 -29.15
N ARG A 5 30.92 -11.02 -28.48
CA ARG A 5 30.77 -12.42 -28.08
C ARG A 5 29.80 -12.51 -26.91
N ILE A 6 28.70 -13.24 -27.09
CA ILE A 6 27.86 -13.69 -26.00
C ILE A 6 28.65 -14.75 -25.21
N PRO A 7 28.79 -14.65 -23.87
CA PRO A 7 29.34 -15.73 -23.07
C PRO A 7 28.31 -16.86 -22.95
N ASN A 8 28.71 -18.09 -23.27
CA ASN A 8 27.88 -19.27 -23.03
C ASN A 8 27.71 -19.49 -21.51
N ILE A 9 26.51 -19.26 -21.00
CA ILE A 9 26.12 -19.70 -19.65
C ILE A 9 25.44 -21.07 -19.80
N SER A 10 26.23 -22.13 -19.66
CA SER A 10 25.74 -23.51 -19.68
C SER A 10 25.08 -23.88 -18.35
N ASN A 11 23.84 -24.39 -18.41
CA ASN A 11 23.16 -25.15 -17.37
C ASN A 11 23.25 -24.58 -15.94
N SER A 12 22.36 -23.65 -15.60
CA SER A 12 21.97 -23.41 -14.20
C SER A 12 21.18 -24.61 -13.67
N SER A 13 21.89 -25.70 -13.34
CA SER A 13 21.32 -26.86 -12.66
C SER A 13 20.65 -26.41 -11.36
N SER A 14 19.43 -26.86 -11.10
CA SER A 14 18.72 -26.59 -9.85
C SER A 14 19.45 -27.28 -8.68
N LEU A 15 20.37 -26.53 -8.07
CA LEU A 15 21.08 -26.93 -6.86
C LEU A 15 20.09 -27.02 -5.71
N LYS A 16 19.47 -28.19 -5.57
CA LYS A 16 18.80 -28.61 -4.33
C LYS A 16 19.84 -28.57 -3.22
N ARG A 17 19.86 -27.48 -2.45
CA ARG A 17 20.67 -27.34 -1.23
C ARG A 17 20.36 -28.57 -0.36
N PRO A 18 21.35 -29.38 0.05
CA PRO A 18 21.07 -30.59 0.82
C PRO A 18 20.48 -30.18 2.18
N PHE A 19 19.33 -30.75 2.54
CA PHE A 19 18.68 -30.50 3.82
C PHE A 19 19.64 -30.78 4.97
N SER A 20 19.92 -29.77 5.79
CA SER A 20 20.78 -29.93 6.96
C SER A 20 19.99 -30.57 8.09
N THR A 21 19.91 -31.90 8.08
CA THR A 21 19.24 -32.73 9.10
C THR A 21 19.76 -32.47 10.53
N SER A 22 20.89 -31.77 10.67
CA SER A 22 21.50 -31.35 11.92
C SER A 22 20.61 -30.46 12.82
N TYR A 23 19.62 -29.73 12.28
CA TYR A 23 18.76 -28.87 13.11
C TYR A 23 17.55 -29.57 13.72
N VAL A 24 16.90 -30.48 12.99
CA VAL A 24 15.80 -31.32 13.55
C VAL A 24 16.31 -32.15 14.75
N SER A 25 17.57 -32.55 14.73
CA SER A 25 18.24 -33.21 15.86
C SER A 25 18.74 -32.29 16.99
N LYS A 26 18.65 -30.96 16.84
CA LYS A 26 19.07 -29.97 17.86
C LYS A 26 17.92 -29.38 18.66
N ILE A 27 16.68 -29.44 18.18
CA ILE A 27 15.47 -29.16 19.01
C ILE A 27 15.11 -30.37 19.88
N ASN A 28 16.11 -31.11 20.36
CA ASN A 28 15.92 -32.24 21.28
C ASN A 28 15.81 -31.81 22.75
N ASP A 29 16.09 -30.54 23.07
CA ASP A 29 15.90 -29.98 24.42
C ASP A 29 14.96 -28.76 24.42
N SER A 30 13.66 -29.07 24.53
CA SER A 30 12.66 -28.35 25.35
C SER A 30 11.79 -27.20 24.80
N LYS A 31 11.85 -26.72 23.54
CA LYS A 31 10.77 -25.83 23.03
C LYS A 31 10.51 -25.85 21.52
N SER A 32 9.25 -26.12 21.17
CA SER A 32 8.66 -25.91 19.83
C SER A 32 8.11 -24.49 19.73
N LEU A 33 8.29 -23.82 18.59
CA LEU A 33 7.99 -22.39 18.43
C LEU A 33 6.50 -22.07 18.59
N LYS A 34 6.21 -21.01 19.35
CA LYS A 34 4.94 -20.28 19.30
C LYS A 34 5.11 -19.02 18.47
N ILE A 35 4.33 -18.89 17.39
CA ILE A 35 4.46 -17.80 16.41
C ILE A 35 3.32 -16.80 16.54
N ALA A 36 3.67 -15.51 16.65
CA ALA A 36 2.74 -14.40 16.42
C ALA A 36 2.90 -13.92 14.96
N PHE A 37 1.91 -14.20 14.11
CA PHE A 37 1.94 -13.84 12.69
C PHE A 37 1.16 -12.55 12.41
N PHE A 38 1.88 -11.47 12.12
CA PHE A 38 1.34 -10.14 11.81
C PHE A 38 1.14 -10.00 10.28
N GLY A 39 -0.10 -10.10 9.81
CA GLY A 39 -0.44 -10.13 8.39
C GLY A 39 -1.46 -9.07 7.95
N SER A 40 -1.82 -9.04 6.67
CA SER A 40 -2.97 -8.26 6.17
C SER A 40 -3.52 -8.66 4.80
N ASP A 41 -2.67 -8.93 3.81
CA ASP A 41 -3.04 -9.07 2.40
C ASP A 41 -2.75 -10.48 1.84
N GLU A 42 -2.94 -10.67 0.54
CA GLU A 42 -2.70 -11.95 -0.13
C GLU A 42 -1.21 -12.33 -0.17
N PHE A 43 -0.29 -11.34 -0.17
CA PHE A 43 1.14 -11.61 -0.03
C PHE A 43 1.47 -12.22 1.35
N SER A 44 0.78 -11.77 2.41
CA SER A 44 0.90 -12.36 3.74
C SER A 44 0.23 -13.74 3.88
N ILE A 45 -0.76 -14.08 3.04
CA ILE A 45 -1.40 -15.41 3.05
C ILE A 45 -0.40 -16.50 2.62
N GLU A 46 0.38 -16.28 1.56
CA GLU A 46 1.37 -17.26 1.08
C GLU A 46 2.38 -17.64 2.17
N SER A 47 2.84 -16.66 2.94
CA SER A 47 3.76 -16.88 4.06
C SER A 47 3.09 -17.63 5.23
N LEU A 48 1.85 -17.29 5.58
CA LEU A 48 1.11 -18.00 6.62
C LEU A 48 0.78 -19.44 6.21
N SER A 49 0.38 -19.66 4.96
CA SER A 49 0.12 -20.97 4.37
C SER A 49 1.34 -21.89 4.50
N LYS A 50 2.54 -21.38 4.18
CA LYS A 50 3.78 -22.15 4.35
C LYS A 50 4.15 -22.43 5.80
N LEU A 51 3.88 -21.52 6.75
CA LEU A 51 4.05 -21.83 8.17
C LEU A 51 3.06 -22.92 8.67
N LEU A 52 1.87 -23.02 8.09
CA LEU A 52 0.92 -24.11 8.38
C LEU A 52 1.39 -25.45 7.80
N GLU A 53 1.94 -25.45 6.58
CA GLU A 53 2.56 -26.65 5.99
C GLU A 53 3.74 -27.13 6.86
N VAL A 54 4.58 -26.20 7.36
CA VAL A 54 5.67 -26.52 8.29
C VAL A 54 5.15 -27.05 9.63
N SER A 55 4.11 -26.46 10.23
CA SER A 55 3.59 -26.97 11.52
C SER A 55 2.94 -28.36 11.41
N GLN A 56 2.36 -28.69 10.25
CA GLN A 56 1.78 -30.01 9.98
C GLN A 56 2.85 -31.08 9.70
N THR A 57 3.91 -30.73 8.95
CA THR A 57 4.98 -31.66 8.55
C THR A 57 6.08 -31.81 9.61
N HIS A 58 6.42 -30.71 10.31
CA HIS A 58 7.48 -30.61 11.32
C HIS A 58 6.87 -30.26 12.69
N LYS A 59 6.01 -31.14 13.22
CA LYS A 59 5.22 -30.91 14.45
C LYS A 59 6.02 -30.57 15.72
N SER A 60 7.32 -30.88 15.76
CA SER A 60 8.23 -30.50 16.83
C SER A 60 8.81 -29.09 16.71
N LEU A 61 8.67 -28.44 15.54
CA LEU A 61 9.25 -27.13 15.22
C LEU A 61 8.28 -25.96 15.48
N ILE A 62 6.99 -26.13 15.18
CA ILE A 62 5.95 -25.12 15.42
C ILE A 62 4.78 -25.77 16.18
N SER A 63 4.40 -25.20 17.32
CA SER A 63 3.33 -25.72 18.20
C SER A 63 2.08 -24.84 18.23
N GLN A 64 2.21 -23.56 17.85
CA GLN A 64 1.12 -22.57 17.91
C GLN A 64 1.39 -21.47 16.88
N ILE A 65 0.34 -21.04 16.16
CA ILE A 65 0.37 -19.85 15.31
C ILE A 65 -0.89 -19.03 15.63
N ASP A 66 -0.72 -17.84 16.19
CA ASP A 66 -1.79 -16.86 16.39
C ASP A 66 -1.67 -15.76 15.32
N VAL A 67 -2.78 -15.40 14.68
CA VAL A 67 -2.79 -14.39 13.61
C VAL A 67 -3.15 -13.02 14.18
N ILE A 68 -2.21 -12.09 14.16
CA ILE A 68 -2.43 -10.71 14.58
C ILE A 68 -2.87 -9.92 13.34
N ALA A 69 -4.16 -9.60 13.30
CA ALA A 69 -4.79 -8.85 12.22
C ALA A 69 -5.32 -7.51 12.73
N ARG A 70 -5.35 -6.51 11.85
CA ARG A 70 -5.99 -5.22 12.15
C ARG A 70 -7.51 -5.37 12.13
N HIS A 71 -8.22 -4.34 12.58
CA HIS A 71 -9.69 -4.33 12.55
C HIS A 71 -10.23 -4.21 11.12
N PRO A 72 -11.41 -4.80 10.83
CA PRO A 72 -12.17 -4.50 9.61
C PRO A 72 -12.40 -3.00 9.47
N LYS A 73 -12.41 -2.48 8.24
CA LYS A 73 -12.50 -1.04 7.97
C LYS A 73 -13.74 -0.71 7.16
N PRO A 74 -14.39 0.44 7.41
CA PRO A 74 -15.53 0.85 6.61
C PRO A 74 -15.10 1.20 5.19
N VAL A 75 -15.88 0.74 4.20
CA VAL A 75 -15.63 0.91 2.78
C VAL A 75 -16.87 1.48 2.05
N ASN A 76 -16.70 1.74 0.76
CA ASN A 76 -17.73 2.22 -0.16
C ASN A 76 -18.33 3.59 0.23
N ARG A 77 -19.20 4.14 -0.64
CA ARG A 77 -19.78 5.47 -0.43
C ARG A 77 -20.72 5.44 0.79
N GLY A 78 -20.45 6.31 1.76
CA GLY A 78 -21.23 6.38 3.00
C GLY A 78 -20.73 5.47 4.13
N LEU A 79 -19.65 4.71 3.92
CA LEU A 79 -18.89 4.03 4.99
C LEU A 79 -19.71 3.06 5.88
N LYS A 80 -20.80 2.49 5.35
CA LYS A 80 -21.71 1.60 6.10
C LYS A 80 -21.28 0.13 6.10
N GLU A 81 -20.54 -0.30 5.08
CA GLU A 81 -20.10 -1.69 4.93
C GLU A 81 -18.70 -1.83 5.54
N LEU A 82 -18.52 -2.78 6.45
CA LEU A 82 -17.18 -3.16 6.92
C LEU A 82 -16.58 -4.20 5.96
N ARG A 83 -15.33 -4.00 5.56
CA ARG A 83 -14.52 -4.99 4.86
C ARG A 83 -13.38 -5.45 5.75
N ASP A 84 -13.23 -6.76 5.87
CA ASP A 84 -12.12 -7.39 6.59
C ASP A 84 -10.88 -7.55 5.71
N LEU A 85 -9.78 -7.94 6.32
CA LEU A 85 -8.50 -8.24 5.69
C LEU A 85 -8.49 -9.67 5.10
N PRO A 86 -7.94 -9.89 3.88
CA PRO A 86 -7.75 -11.23 3.33
C PRO A 86 -7.13 -12.23 4.30
N ILE A 87 -6.08 -11.84 5.04
CA ILE A 87 -5.42 -12.73 6.01
C ILE A 87 -6.37 -13.25 7.10
N ALA A 88 -7.37 -12.46 7.49
CA ALA A 88 -8.30 -12.83 8.54
C ALA A 88 -9.33 -13.86 8.03
N GLN A 89 -9.78 -13.73 6.79
CA GLN A 89 -10.63 -14.73 6.14
C GLN A 89 -9.90 -16.07 6.04
N PHE A 90 -8.67 -16.07 5.52
CA PHE A 90 -7.84 -17.27 5.42
C PHE A 90 -7.56 -17.91 6.79
N ALA A 91 -7.33 -17.10 7.83
CA ALA A 91 -7.12 -17.58 9.18
C ALA A 91 -8.37 -18.25 9.78
N LEU A 92 -9.57 -17.70 9.54
CA LEU A 92 -10.83 -18.34 9.93
C LEU A 92 -11.04 -19.69 9.22
N GLU A 93 -10.80 -19.73 7.90
CA GLU A 93 -10.93 -20.94 7.08
C GLU A 93 -9.97 -22.06 7.53
N ASN A 94 -8.80 -21.69 8.04
CA ASN A 94 -7.81 -22.62 8.59
C ASN A 94 -7.95 -22.85 10.12
N ASN A 95 -9.05 -22.38 10.74
CA ASN A 95 -9.35 -22.53 12.17
C ASN A 95 -8.28 -21.95 13.11
N LEU A 96 -7.59 -20.89 12.70
CA LEU A 96 -6.59 -20.19 13.51
C LEU A 96 -7.24 -19.17 14.44
N ASN A 97 -6.61 -18.96 15.59
CA ASN A 97 -6.96 -17.86 16.49
C ASN A 97 -6.54 -16.51 15.88
N ILE A 98 -7.42 -15.51 15.95
CA ILE A 98 -7.19 -14.18 15.38
C ILE A 98 -7.27 -13.11 16.46
N ILE A 99 -6.13 -12.50 16.76
CA ILE A 99 -6.02 -11.42 17.74
C ILE A 99 -6.13 -10.09 17.00
N ARG A 100 -7.24 -9.36 17.25
CA ARG A 100 -7.49 -8.07 16.62
C ARG A 100 -6.80 -6.93 17.35
N ALA A 101 -5.72 -6.41 16.78
CA ALA A 101 -4.97 -5.27 17.30
C ALA A 101 -4.42 -4.41 16.16
N GLU A 102 -4.49 -3.08 16.30
CA GLU A 102 -3.94 -2.15 15.30
C GLU A 102 -3.17 -0.96 15.93
N THR A 103 -3.40 -0.64 17.21
CA THR A 103 -2.73 0.44 17.94
C THR A 103 -1.66 -0.09 18.90
N LYS A 104 -0.71 0.77 19.32
CA LYS A 104 0.38 0.38 20.24
C LYS A 104 -0.17 -0.18 21.56
N SER A 105 -1.20 0.45 22.13
CA SER A 105 -1.88 -0.03 23.34
C SER A 105 -2.47 -1.41 23.12
N GLU A 106 -3.38 -1.58 22.14
CA GLU A 106 -4.01 -2.89 21.89
C GLU A 106 -3.02 -4.04 21.66
N ILE A 107 -1.89 -3.78 21.02
CA ILE A 107 -0.85 -4.78 20.79
C ILE A 107 -0.18 -5.18 22.11
N ILE A 108 0.06 -4.23 23.01
CA ILE A 108 0.63 -4.47 24.35
C ILE A 108 -0.41 -5.10 25.30
N ASP A 109 -1.67 -4.66 25.22
CA ASP A 109 -2.76 -5.10 26.10
C ASP A 109 -3.24 -6.53 25.77
N LYS A 110 -3.07 -6.98 24.52
CA LYS A 110 -3.59 -8.28 24.03
C LYS A 110 -2.52 -9.35 23.79
N LEU A 111 -1.23 -9.00 23.74
CA LEU A 111 -0.14 -9.96 23.52
C LEU A 111 0.77 -9.96 24.75
N THR A 112 0.75 -11.07 25.49
CA THR A 112 1.47 -11.15 26.76
C THR A 112 2.98 -11.31 26.51
N PRO A 113 3.85 -10.57 27.21
CA PRO A 113 5.30 -10.75 27.12
C PRO A 113 5.72 -12.21 27.34
N ASN A 114 6.66 -12.72 26.54
CA ASN A 114 7.14 -14.10 26.56
C ASN A 114 6.09 -15.19 26.20
N GLN A 115 4.89 -14.82 25.71
CA GLN A 115 3.89 -15.76 25.19
C GLN A 115 4.36 -16.48 23.91
N TYR A 116 5.20 -15.80 23.12
CA TYR A 116 5.68 -16.23 21.81
C TYR A 116 7.19 -16.41 21.79
N ASP A 117 7.66 -17.30 20.93
CA ASP A 117 9.08 -17.58 20.69
C ASP A 117 9.59 -16.87 19.43
N LEU A 118 8.67 -16.55 18.50
CA LEU A 118 8.95 -15.88 17.24
C LEU A 118 7.80 -14.93 16.87
N ILE A 119 8.14 -13.72 16.41
CA ILE A 119 7.24 -12.85 15.65
C ILE A 119 7.57 -12.96 14.15
N VAL A 120 6.55 -13.08 13.31
CA VAL A 120 6.70 -12.97 11.85
C VAL A 120 5.77 -11.87 11.35
N ALA A 121 6.30 -10.87 10.66
CA ALA A 121 5.53 -9.82 9.99
C ALA A 121 5.59 -9.99 8.46
N VAL A 122 4.43 -9.82 7.81
CA VAL A 122 4.33 -9.80 6.35
C VAL A 122 3.21 -8.84 5.96
N SER A 123 3.51 -7.77 5.21
CA SER A 123 2.53 -6.74 4.79
C SER A 123 1.67 -6.08 5.89
N TYR A 124 2.01 -6.21 7.18
CA TYR A 124 1.20 -5.66 8.29
C TYR A 124 1.04 -4.13 8.23
N GLY A 125 2.02 -3.43 7.65
CA GLY A 125 1.94 -2.00 7.34
C GLY A 125 2.04 -1.06 8.55
N LYS A 126 2.55 -1.54 9.69
CA LYS A 126 2.83 -0.77 10.91
C LYS A 126 4.08 -1.29 11.62
N LEU A 127 4.74 -0.43 12.39
CA LEU A 127 5.76 -0.86 13.34
C LEU A 127 5.11 -1.69 14.45
N ILE A 128 5.74 -2.81 14.80
CA ILE A 128 5.41 -3.58 16.00
C ILE A 128 6.08 -2.88 17.19
N PRO A 129 5.42 -2.72 18.36
CA PRO A 129 6.00 -2.01 19.49
C PRO A 129 7.32 -2.65 19.96
N SER A 130 8.37 -1.84 20.12
CA SER A 130 9.69 -2.28 20.59
C SER A 130 9.64 -3.08 21.91
N GLN A 131 8.73 -2.73 22.82
CA GLN A 131 8.46 -3.47 24.06
C GLN A 131 8.04 -4.93 23.82
N LEU A 132 7.24 -5.19 22.78
CA LEU A 132 6.83 -6.55 22.42
C LEU A 132 7.96 -7.29 21.71
N LEU A 133 8.66 -6.63 20.78
CA LEU A 133 9.83 -7.20 20.10
C LEU A 133 10.93 -7.62 21.11
N SER A 134 11.18 -6.80 22.14
CA SER A 134 12.13 -7.09 23.23
C SER A 134 11.65 -8.20 24.19
N SER A 135 10.44 -8.73 24.02
CA SER A 135 9.85 -9.79 24.85
C SER A 135 9.69 -11.14 24.12
N VAL A 136 10.25 -11.23 22.91
CA VAL A 136 10.23 -12.43 22.06
C VAL A 136 11.67 -12.69 21.58
N PRO A 137 12.20 -13.93 21.70
CA PRO A 137 13.59 -14.24 21.32
C PRO A 137 13.96 -13.89 19.88
N TYR A 138 13.03 -14.06 18.93
CA TYR A 138 13.27 -13.84 17.50
C TYR A 138 12.14 -13.04 16.86
N SER A 139 12.46 -12.24 15.85
CA SER A 139 11.46 -11.51 15.06
C SER A 139 11.92 -11.35 13.62
N LEU A 140 11.00 -11.57 12.67
CA LEU A 140 11.28 -11.65 11.23
C LEU A 140 10.29 -10.82 10.40
N ASN A 141 10.74 -10.32 9.24
CA ASN A 141 9.90 -9.70 8.22
C ASN A 141 10.19 -10.31 6.84
N VAL A 142 9.15 -10.67 6.09
CA VAL A 142 9.26 -11.08 4.67
C VAL A 142 9.02 -9.86 3.79
N HIS A 143 10.06 -9.41 3.08
CA HIS A 143 10.02 -8.18 2.28
C HIS A 143 10.18 -8.47 0.78
N PRO A 144 9.21 -8.06 -0.08
CA PRO A 144 9.22 -8.34 -1.52
C PRO A 144 10.15 -7.42 -2.35
N SER A 145 11.41 -7.33 -1.94
CA SER A 145 12.53 -6.88 -2.76
C SER A 145 13.84 -7.51 -2.28
N LEU A 146 14.92 -7.26 -3.01
CA LEU A 146 16.29 -7.61 -2.63
C LEU A 146 16.92 -6.48 -1.80
N LEU A 147 16.63 -6.45 -0.50
CA LEU A 147 17.14 -5.43 0.41
C LEU A 147 18.69 -5.35 0.36
N PRO A 148 19.30 -4.17 0.54
CA PRO A 148 18.67 -2.89 0.90
C PRO A 148 17.99 -2.12 -0.25
N ARG A 149 17.89 -2.68 -1.47
CA ARG A 149 17.13 -2.09 -2.58
C ARG A 149 15.63 -2.14 -2.29
N TYR A 150 14.95 -1.03 -2.49
CA TYR A 150 13.50 -0.86 -2.27
C TYR A 150 13.01 -1.17 -0.83
N SER A 151 13.74 -0.76 0.19
CA SER A 151 13.17 -0.57 1.53
C SER A 151 11.93 0.33 1.45
N GLY A 152 10.87 0.05 2.20
CA GLY A 152 9.69 0.92 2.33
C GLY A 152 8.38 0.33 1.80
N ALA A 153 7.41 1.22 1.57
CA ALA A 153 5.99 0.88 1.49
C ALA A 153 5.45 0.49 0.10
N SER A 154 6.27 0.47 -0.96
CA SER A 154 5.81 0.11 -2.33
C SER A 154 6.87 -0.57 -3.23
N PRO A 155 7.63 -1.57 -2.76
CA PRO A 155 8.71 -2.21 -3.52
C PRO A 155 8.29 -2.81 -4.86
N LEU A 156 7.17 -3.54 -4.93
CA LEU A 156 6.67 -4.16 -6.17
C LEU A 156 6.39 -3.08 -7.23
N GLN A 157 5.74 -1.99 -6.81
CA GLN A 157 5.40 -0.88 -7.69
C GLN A 157 6.66 -0.17 -8.20
N PHE A 158 7.69 0.01 -7.36
CA PHE A 158 8.95 0.62 -7.79
C PHE A 158 9.77 -0.29 -8.73
N ALA A 159 9.84 -1.60 -8.49
CA ALA A 159 10.49 -2.53 -9.41
C ALA A 159 9.82 -2.51 -10.80
N LEU A 160 8.49 -2.50 -10.83
CA LEU A 160 7.72 -2.41 -12.08
C LEU A 160 7.86 -1.03 -12.77
N LEU A 161 7.73 0.08 -12.05
CA LEU A 161 7.80 1.45 -12.61
C LEU A 161 9.22 1.84 -13.05
N ASN A 162 10.27 1.30 -12.42
CA ASN A 162 11.66 1.52 -12.84
C ASN A 162 12.07 0.60 -14.00
N HIS A 163 11.15 -0.26 -14.49
CA HIS A 163 11.37 -1.21 -15.57
C HIS A 163 12.48 -2.24 -15.28
N ASP A 164 12.61 -2.67 -14.02
CA ASP A 164 13.60 -3.67 -13.63
C ASP A 164 13.36 -5.00 -14.34
N SER A 165 14.44 -5.68 -14.73
CA SER A 165 14.39 -7.00 -15.38
C SER A 165 14.28 -8.16 -14.38
N ILE A 166 14.78 -7.98 -13.17
CA ILE A 166 14.74 -8.94 -12.07
C ILE A 166 14.37 -8.26 -10.75
N THR A 167 13.82 -9.05 -9.83
CA THR A 167 13.64 -8.69 -8.42
C THR A 167 13.79 -9.96 -7.57
N GLY A 168 13.38 -9.91 -6.31
CA GLY A 168 13.46 -11.04 -5.37
C GLY A 168 12.70 -10.78 -4.08
N VAL A 169 12.94 -11.63 -3.09
CA VAL A 169 12.37 -11.52 -1.75
C VAL A 169 13.48 -11.67 -0.71
N THR A 170 13.38 -10.91 0.38
CA THR A 170 14.28 -10.96 1.53
C THR A 170 13.54 -11.46 2.76
N VAL A 171 14.17 -12.33 3.55
CA VAL A 171 13.83 -12.49 4.98
C VAL A 171 14.88 -11.74 5.79
N GLN A 172 14.43 -10.83 6.65
CA GLN A 172 15.25 -10.00 7.55
C GLN A 172 14.72 -10.11 8.98
N THR A 173 15.47 -9.64 9.98
CA THR A 173 14.93 -9.39 11.32
C THR A 173 14.00 -8.16 11.34
N LEU A 174 13.31 -7.89 12.46
CA LEU A 174 12.54 -6.64 12.64
C LEU A 174 13.32 -5.61 13.45
N HIS A 175 13.48 -4.40 12.91
CA HIS A 175 14.11 -3.29 13.61
C HIS A 175 13.13 -2.61 14.59
N PRO A 176 13.52 -2.23 15.83
CA PRO A 176 12.57 -1.73 16.83
C PRO A 176 11.86 -0.39 16.52
N THR A 177 12.40 0.40 15.60
CA THR A 177 11.95 1.79 15.32
C THR A 177 11.83 2.14 13.84
N GLU A 178 12.28 1.29 12.92
CA GLU A 178 12.32 1.59 11.47
C GLU A 178 11.81 0.41 10.64
N PHE A 179 11.35 0.69 9.42
CA PHE A 179 11.02 -0.33 8.44
C PHE A 179 12.26 -0.68 7.61
N ASP A 180 12.44 -1.97 7.34
CA ASP A 180 13.45 -2.51 6.41
C ASP A 180 14.89 -2.11 6.74
N LYS A 181 15.21 -2.27 8.03
CA LYS A 181 16.51 -2.04 8.69
C LYS A 181 16.94 -3.23 9.57
N GLY A 182 16.31 -4.39 9.42
CA GLY A 182 16.76 -5.60 10.09
C GLY A 182 17.99 -6.22 9.43
N ASP A 183 18.69 -7.06 10.17
CA ASP A 183 19.76 -7.91 9.63
C ASP A 183 19.15 -8.91 8.64
N ILE A 184 19.79 -9.07 7.48
CA ILE A 184 19.31 -10.00 6.44
C ILE A 184 19.64 -11.43 6.87
N VAL A 185 18.65 -12.32 6.73
CA VAL A 185 18.76 -13.75 7.09
C VAL A 185 19.06 -14.60 5.86
N ASP A 186 18.25 -14.47 4.79
CA ASP A 186 18.51 -15.06 3.47
C ASP A 186 17.72 -14.27 2.39
N GLN A 187 18.07 -14.46 1.12
CA GLN A 187 17.41 -13.84 -0.04
C GLN A 187 17.20 -14.85 -1.17
N ILE A 188 16.08 -14.70 -1.90
CA ILE A 188 15.83 -15.37 -3.18
C ILE A 188 15.73 -14.31 -4.28
N GLY A 189 16.71 -14.32 -5.19
CA GLY A 189 16.87 -13.34 -6.27
C GLY A 189 16.60 -13.90 -7.66
N ASP A 190 17.04 -13.16 -8.68
CA ASP A 190 16.94 -13.48 -10.11
C ASP A 190 15.51 -13.83 -10.59
N ILE A 191 14.48 -13.35 -9.89
CA ILE A 191 13.07 -13.57 -10.26
C ILE A 191 12.73 -12.61 -11.41
N PRO A 192 12.44 -13.09 -12.63
CA PRO A 192 12.28 -12.23 -13.79
C PRO A 192 10.95 -11.47 -13.75
N ILE A 193 11.01 -10.19 -14.11
CA ILE A 193 9.87 -9.33 -14.39
C ILE A 193 9.63 -9.34 -15.91
N THR A 194 8.49 -9.88 -16.34
CA THR A 194 8.15 -9.99 -17.78
C THR A 194 7.70 -8.63 -18.36
N ARG A 195 7.65 -8.49 -19.70
CA ARG A 195 7.13 -7.25 -20.33
C ARG A 195 5.71 -6.95 -19.85
N ASP A 196 4.85 -7.97 -19.82
CA ASP A 196 3.42 -7.82 -19.53
C ASP A 196 3.10 -7.95 -18.02
N GLU A 197 4.12 -8.07 -17.17
CA GLU A 197 3.97 -8.23 -15.71
C GLU A 197 3.05 -7.16 -15.10
N THR A 198 2.15 -7.62 -14.23
CA THR A 198 1.22 -6.79 -13.48
C THR A 198 1.61 -6.75 -12.01
N LEU A 199 1.09 -5.77 -11.26
CA LEU A 199 1.26 -5.75 -9.80
C LEU A 199 0.71 -7.02 -9.15
N VAL A 200 -0.38 -7.60 -9.68
CA VAL A 200 -0.99 -8.83 -9.18
C VAL A 200 -0.11 -10.04 -9.46
N SER A 201 0.29 -10.27 -10.72
CA SER A 201 1.15 -11.42 -11.08
C SER A 201 2.51 -11.37 -10.38
N LEU A 202 3.07 -10.17 -10.18
CA LEU A 202 4.31 -10.02 -9.41
C LEU A 202 4.10 -10.25 -7.92
N ARG A 203 2.99 -9.75 -7.33
CA ARG A 203 2.62 -10.03 -5.91
C ARG A 203 2.52 -11.53 -5.67
N ASP A 204 1.81 -12.25 -6.52
CA ASP A 204 1.52 -13.67 -6.31
C ASP A 204 2.80 -14.51 -6.50
N LYS A 205 3.60 -14.21 -7.53
CA LYS A 205 4.92 -14.80 -7.78
C LYS A 205 5.89 -14.59 -6.62
N LEU A 206 5.96 -13.37 -6.06
CA LEU A 206 6.83 -13.07 -4.93
C LEU A 206 6.27 -13.57 -3.59
N GLY A 207 4.95 -13.62 -3.41
CA GLY A 207 4.32 -14.14 -2.20
C GLY A 207 4.67 -15.62 -2.01
N SER A 208 4.47 -16.42 -3.06
CA SER A 208 4.84 -17.83 -3.09
C SER A 208 6.33 -18.04 -2.77
N LYS A 209 7.22 -17.26 -3.41
CA LYS A 209 8.67 -17.33 -3.17
C LYS A 209 9.10 -16.81 -1.78
N GLY A 210 8.35 -15.87 -1.21
CA GLY A 210 8.54 -15.40 0.17
C GLY A 210 8.11 -16.44 1.20
N GLY A 211 7.01 -17.16 0.96
CA GLY A 211 6.57 -18.27 1.79
C GLY A 211 7.54 -19.46 1.76
N GLU A 212 8.07 -19.81 0.58
CA GLU A 212 9.16 -20.78 0.43
C GLU A 212 10.40 -20.36 1.23
N LEU A 213 10.90 -19.14 1.02
CA LEU A 213 12.10 -18.64 1.71
C LEU A 213 11.92 -18.57 3.23
N LEU A 214 10.74 -18.16 3.71
CA LEU A 214 10.40 -18.17 5.13
C LEU A 214 10.38 -19.60 5.69
N SER A 215 9.75 -20.55 4.99
CA SER A 215 9.76 -21.97 5.36
C SER A 215 11.18 -22.50 5.51
N ASP A 216 12.05 -22.26 4.53
CA ASP A 216 13.45 -22.70 4.57
C ASP A 216 14.23 -22.04 5.72
N VAL A 217 14.04 -20.75 5.99
CA VAL A 217 14.65 -20.05 7.12
C VAL A 217 14.22 -20.67 8.46
N ILE A 218 12.94 -21.02 8.62
CA ILE A 218 12.41 -21.63 9.85
C ILE A 218 12.87 -23.09 10.02
N VAL A 219 12.81 -23.90 8.95
CA VAL A 219 13.20 -25.33 8.98
C VAL A 219 14.71 -25.52 9.17
N ASN A 220 15.56 -24.63 8.65
CA ASN A 220 17.00 -24.69 8.87
C ASN A 220 17.48 -23.95 10.13
N GLY A 221 16.63 -23.13 10.77
CA GLY A 221 16.98 -22.34 11.95
C GLY A 221 17.87 -21.11 11.67
N SER A 222 18.02 -20.70 10.40
CA SER A 222 18.97 -19.64 9.99
C SER A 222 18.74 -18.28 10.67
N PHE A 223 17.51 -18.02 11.11
CA PHE A 223 17.13 -16.79 11.83
C PHE A 223 17.84 -16.60 13.18
N MET A 224 18.44 -17.64 13.75
CA MET A 224 19.13 -17.56 15.06
C MET A 224 20.48 -16.84 15.00
N ASN A 225 21.10 -16.72 13.82
CA ASN A 225 22.38 -16.03 13.65
C ASN A 225 22.47 -15.41 12.24
N PRO A 226 21.75 -14.30 11.98
CA PRO A 226 21.78 -13.63 10.68
C PRO A 226 23.18 -13.13 10.34
N ASN A 227 23.71 -13.54 9.19
CA ASN A 227 25.05 -13.15 8.73
C ASN A 227 25.11 -12.88 7.21
N PHE A 228 23.95 -12.77 6.55
CA PHE A 228 23.87 -12.58 5.11
C PHE A 228 24.29 -11.17 4.72
N GLN A 229 25.18 -11.05 3.73
CA GLN A 229 25.59 -9.77 3.16
C GLN A 229 25.03 -9.62 1.74
N SER A 230 24.13 -8.65 1.58
CA SER A 230 23.56 -8.29 0.28
C SER A 230 24.58 -7.54 -0.58
N SER A 231 24.55 -7.78 -1.88
CA SER A 231 25.34 -7.07 -2.89
C SER A 231 24.58 -5.89 -3.53
N PHE A 232 23.34 -5.63 -3.11
CA PHE A 232 22.51 -4.56 -3.66
C PHE A 232 22.69 -3.24 -2.91
N GLU A 233 22.61 -2.12 -3.64
CA GLU A 233 22.66 -0.77 -3.05
C GLU A 233 21.32 -0.37 -2.42
N TYR A 234 21.36 0.53 -1.42
CA TYR A 234 20.16 1.01 -0.75
C TYR A 234 19.30 1.90 -1.66
N SER A 235 17.99 1.65 -1.69
CA SER A 235 17.03 2.56 -2.33
C SER A 235 15.67 2.53 -1.63
N TYR A 236 14.93 3.64 -1.68
CA TYR A 236 13.69 3.81 -0.92
C TYR A 236 12.43 3.82 -1.79
N ALA A 237 11.63 2.76 -1.68
CA ALA A 237 10.33 2.62 -2.32
C ALA A 237 9.24 3.30 -1.47
N LYS A 238 9.18 4.64 -1.54
CA LYS A 238 8.16 5.46 -0.87
C LYS A 238 6.74 5.01 -1.24
N LYS A 239 5.76 5.26 -0.37
CA LYS A 239 4.34 5.04 -0.66
C LYS A 239 3.94 5.79 -1.94
N ILE A 240 3.32 5.10 -2.90
CA ILE A 240 2.84 5.72 -4.16
C ILE A 240 1.78 6.80 -3.87
N PRO A 241 2.01 8.08 -4.25
CA PRO A 241 0.99 9.11 -4.25
C PRO A 241 0.13 9.01 -5.53
N LYS A 242 -1.12 9.46 -5.47
CA LYS A 242 -2.04 9.40 -6.62
C LYS A 242 -1.51 10.12 -7.87
N SER A 243 -0.67 11.14 -7.72
CA SER A 243 -0.04 11.85 -8.84
C SER A 243 0.86 10.97 -9.72
N MET A 244 1.39 9.84 -9.23
CA MET A 244 2.12 8.89 -10.09
C MET A 244 1.23 8.17 -11.11
N SER A 245 -0.08 8.20 -10.95
CA SER A 245 -1.05 7.72 -11.94
C SER A 245 -1.39 8.74 -13.03
N GLU A 246 -0.81 9.95 -13.00
CA GLU A 246 -0.90 10.90 -14.11
C GLU A 246 -0.03 10.43 -15.28
N VAL A 247 -0.54 10.53 -16.51
CA VAL A 247 0.24 10.24 -17.74
C VAL A 247 1.01 11.49 -18.16
N ASP A 248 2.31 11.34 -18.41
CA ASP A 248 3.21 12.36 -18.94
C ASP A 248 3.49 12.08 -20.42
N TRP A 249 2.59 12.52 -21.30
CA TRP A 249 2.59 12.13 -22.72
C TRP A 249 3.86 12.54 -23.46
N ASP A 250 4.44 13.68 -23.11
CA ASP A 250 5.66 14.22 -23.71
C ASP A 250 6.88 13.31 -23.42
N ASN A 251 6.85 12.56 -22.31
CA ASN A 251 7.99 11.79 -21.80
C ASN A 251 7.81 10.27 -21.81
N GLU A 252 6.58 9.77 -21.71
CA GLU A 252 6.28 8.35 -21.59
C GLU A 252 6.11 7.64 -22.94
N THR A 253 6.70 6.46 -23.02
CA THR A 253 6.60 5.55 -24.15
C THR A 253 5.29 4.75 -24.12
N SER A 254 4.89 4.14 -25.24
CA SER A 254 3.73 3.23 -25.28
C SER A 254 3.82 2.14 -24.20
N PHE A 255 5.00 1.54 -24.08
CA PHE A 255 5.35 0.59 -23.03
C PHE A 255 5.28 1.20 -21.63
N GLY A 256 5.79 2.42 -21.42
CA GLY A 256 5.78 3.09 -20.11
C GLY A 256 4.36 3.34 -19.60
N VAL A 257 3.46 3.83 -20.47
CA VAL A 257 2.05 4.06 -20.12
C VAL A 257 1.35 2.74 -19.76
N VAL A 258 1.60 1.66 -20.51
CA VAL A 258 1.03 0.33 -20.22
C VAL A 258 1.63 -0.27 -18.95
N ARG A 259 2.94 -0.16 -18.72
CA ARG A 259 3.58 -0.59 -17.47
C ARG A 259 3.01 0.16 -16.27
N LYS A 260 2.83 1.48 -16.38
CA LYS A 260 2.20 2.30 -15.35
C LYS A 260 0.76 1.84 -15.07
N PHE A 261 -0.03 1.53 -16.11
CA PHE A 261 -1.39 0.98 -15.98
C PHE A 261 -1.39 -0.40 -15.28
N ASN A 262 -0.54 -1.33 -15.72
CA ASN A 262 -0.40 -2.68 -15.14
C ASN A 262 0.11 -2.65 -13.69
N THR A 263 0.71 -1.53 -13.25
CA THR A 263 1.25 -1.34 -11.90
C THR A 263 0.31 -0.57 -10.96
N LEU A 264 -0.38 0.46 -11.47
CA LEU A 264 -1.16 1.40 -10.65
C LEU A 264 -2.68 1.31 -10.90
N GLY A 265 -3.12 0.50 -11.85
CA GLY A 265 -4.51 0.46 -12.30
C GLY A 265 -4.88 1.69 -13.12
N SER A 266 -6.09 2.23 -12.91
CA SER A 266 -6.61 3.34 -13.70
C SER A 266 -5.74 4.60 -13.61
N LEU A 267 -5.22 5.02 -14.77
CA LEU A 267 -4.43 6.23 -14.92
C LEU A 267 -5.34 7.45 -15.10
N PHE A 268 -4.77 8.63 -15.15
CA PHE A 268 -5.49 9.83 -15.55
C PHE A 268 -4.64 10.82 -16.35
N THR A 269 -5.35 11.69 -17.06
CA THR A 269 -4.80 12.83 -17.76
C THR A 269 -5.79 14.00 -17.64
N PHE A 270 -5.55 15.12 -18.32
CA PHE A 270 -6.48 16.23 -18.39
C PHE A 270 -6.93 16.50 -19.82
N LYS A 271 -8.17 16.99 -19.97
CA LYS A 271 -8.68 17.54 -21.23
C LYS A 271 -9.07 18.99 -21.01
N GLU A 272 -8.67 19.87 -21.94
CA GLU A 272 -9.14 21.25 -21.99
C GLU A 272 -10.61 21.32 -22.39
N MET A 273 -11.40 22.12 -21.67
CA MET A 273 -12.84 22.29 -21.84
C MET A 273 -13.18 23.77 -22.02
N LYS A 274 -13.88 24.14 -23.11
CA LYS A 274 -14.31 25.53 -23.37
C LYS A 274 -15.73 25.78 -22.85
N ILE A 275 -15.85 26.41 -21.69
CA ILE A 275 -17.12 26.58 -20.96
C ILE A 275 -17.66 28.00 -21.14
N LYS A 276 -18.91 28.10 -21.60
CA LYS A 276 -19.65 29.38 -21.72
C LYS A 276 -20.40 29.68 -20.40
N LYS A 277 -20.02 30.76 -19.70
CA LYS A 277 -20.68 31.20 -18.45
C LYS A 277 -21.89 32.10 -18.74
N LYS A 278 -22.78 32.26 -17.74
CA LYS A 278 -24.06 32.99 -17.84
C LYS A 278 -23.96 34.43 -18.40
N LYS A 279 -22.82 35.11 -18.29
CA LYS A 279 -22.56 36.46 -18.84
C LYS A 279 -21.90 36.44 -20.24
N LYS A 280 -22.04 35.35 -21.01
CA LYS A 280 -21.36 35.07 -22.31
C LYS A 280 -19.83 35.00 -22.25
N SER A 281 -19.18 35.19 -21.11
CA SER A 281 -17.74 34.96 -20.97
C SER A 281 -17.40 33.49 -21.20
N ILE A 282 -16.36 33.26 -22.01
CA ILE A 282 -15.76 31.95 -22.25
C ILE A 282 -14.64 31.77 -21.24
N ILE A 283 -14.53 30.58 -20.65
CA ILE A 283 -13.34 30.15 -19.93
C ILE A 283 -12.81 28.84 -20.51
N HIS A 284 -11.52 28.61 -20.34
CA HIS A 284 -10.86 27.34 -20.63
C HIS A 284 -10.51 26.68 -19.28
N GLU A 285 -10.91 25.43 -19.11
CA GLU A 285 -10.83 24.70 -17.84
C GLU A 285 -10.29 23.28 -18.11
N TYR A 286 -9.27 22.85 -17.38
CA TYR A 286 -8.71 21.50 -17.51
C TYR A 286 -9.41 20.55 -16.55
N ARG A 287 -10.15 19.57 -17.08
CA ARG A 287 -10.84 18.54 -16.29
C ARG A 287 -10.09 17.22 -16.34
N ARG A 288 -10.06 16.49 -15.22
CA ARG A 288 -9.44 15.17 -15.18
C ARG A 288 -10.25 14.18 -16.02
N VAL A 289 -9.55 13.35 -16.77
CA VAL A 289 -10.10 12.17 -17.46
C VAL A 289 -9.39 10.95 -16.91
N LEU A 290 -10.14 10.02 -16.30
CA LEU A 290 -9.61 8.71 -15.91
C LEU A 290 -9.58 7.80 -17.14
N LEU A 291 -8.51 7.00 -17.25
CA LEU A 291 -8.23 6.08 -18.35
C LEU A 291 -8.18 4.65 -17.80
N SER A 292 -8.74 3.69 -18.52
CA SER A 292 -8.76 2.28 -18.13
C SER A 292 -9.00 1.36 -19.33
N ASP A 293 -8.57 0.10 -19.20
CA ASP A 293 -8.40 -0.82 -20.34
C ASP A 293 -7.44 -0.21 -21.36
N ILE A 294 -6.17 -0.04 -20.92
CA ILE A 294 -5.09 0.57 -21.69
C ILE A 294 -4.20 -0.54 -22.22
N ARG A 295 -3.88 -0.51 -23.52
CA ARG A 295 -3.05 -1.52 -24.20
C ARG A 295 -2.12 -0.83 -25.19
N GLU A 296 -0.94 -1.40 -25.41
CA GLU A 296 -0.01 -0.98 -26.46
C GLU A 296 -0.55 -1.47 -27.80
N ILE A 297 -0.50 -0.63 -28.84
CA ILE A 297 -0.89 -1.00 -30.20
C ILE A 297 0.20 -0.60 -31.19
N GLN A 298 0.30 -1.37 -32.26
CA GLN A 298 1.10 -1.01 -33.43
C GLN A 298 0.13 -0.54 -34.53
N LEU A 299 0.47 0.56 -35.18
CA LEU A 299 -0.21 1.09 -36.35
C LEU A 299 0.81 1.16 -37.49
N SER A 300 0.36 0.86 -38.70
CA SER A 300 1.16 1.05 -39.91
C SER A 300 1.20 2.53 -40.30
N GLU A 301 2.19 2.92 -41.12
CA GLU A 301 2.24 4.27 -41.70
C GLU A 301 1.11 4.49 -42.74
N GLU A 302 0.49 3.41 -43.22
CA GLU A 302 -0.66 3.43 -44.14
C GLU A 302 -2.00 3.67 -43.41
N ASP A 303 -2.04 3.48 -42.09
CA ASP A 303 -3.25 3.72 -41.28
C ASP A 303 -3.59 5.21 -41.23
N GLN A 304 -4.80 5.57 -41.66
CA GLN A 304 -5.29 6.95 -41.65
C GLN A 304 -5.27 7.58 -40.24
N VAL A 305 -5.32 6.74 -39.19
CA VAL A 305 -5.14 7.18 -37.80
C VAL A 305 -3.71 7.64 -37.52
N TYR A 306 -2.68 6.94 -38.01
CA TYR A 306 -1.27 7.32 -37.83
C TYR A 306 -1.02 8.75 -38.35
N ALA A 307 -1.46 9.02 -39.58
CA ALA A 307 -1.31 10.34 -40.23
C ALA A 307 -2.10 11.47 -39.53
N SER A 308 -3.09 11.13 -38.69
CA SER A 308 -3.96 12.09 -38.00
C SER A 308 -3.43 12.56 -36.63
N LEU A 309 -2.43 11.88 -36.06
CA LEU A 309 -1.93 12.13 -34.71
C LEU A 309 -0.50 12.68 -34.78
N GLN A 310 -0.32 13.96 -34.44
CA GLN A 310 0.95 14.67 -34.66
C GLN A 310 1.79 14.72 -33.39
N GLU A 311 1.23 15.20 -32.28
CA GLU A 311 1.93 15.39 -31.01
C GLU A 311 1.55 14.31 -29.98
N PRO A 312 2.41 14.00 -28.98
CA PRO A 312 2.03 13.13 -27.88
C PRO A 312 0.81 13.68 -27.13
N GLY A 313 -0.12 12.79 -26.77
CA GLY A 313 -1.40 13.15 -26.18
C GLY A 313 -2.52 13.43 -27.20
N ASP A 314 -2.23 13.64 -28.49
CA ASP A 314 -3.26 13.65 -29.54
C ASP A 314 -4.03 12.32 -29.55
N PHE A 315 -5.35 12.39 -29.77
CA PHE A 315 -6.19 11.18 -29.78
C PHE A 315 -7.30 11.19 -30.83
N THR A 316 -7.70 9.99 -31.24
CA THR A 316 -8.80 9.76 -32.19
C THR A 316 -9.49 8.42 -31.91
N ILE A 317 -10.54 8.08 -32.66
CA ILE A 317 -11.16 6.75 -32.63
C ILE A 317 -10.64 5.92 -33.80
N HIS A 318 -10.02 4.78 -33.49
CA HIS A 318 -9.80 3.72 -34.47
C HIS A 318 -11.04 2.82 -34.51
N LYS A 319 -11.49 2.49 -35.73
CA LYS A 319 -12.60 1.58 -35.99
C LYS A 319 -12.03 0.22 -36.40
N ASP A 320 -11.61 -0.56 -35.42
CA ASP A 320 -11.33 -1.97 -35.65
C ASP A 320 -12.66 -2.76 -35.69
N GLU A 321 -12.70 -3.89 -36.39
CA GLU A 321 -13.94 -4.57 -36.79
C GLU A 321 -14.75 -5.15 -35.61
N SER A 322 -14.15 -5.23 -34.42
CA SER A 322 -14.79 -5.74 -33.21
C SER A 322 -14.94 -4.72 -32.07
N GLN A 323 -14.08 -3.70 -31.97
CA GLN A 323 -14.12 -2.70 -30.89
C GLN A 323 -13.73 -1.30 -31.38
N ASN A 324 -14.51 -0.29 -30.99
CA ASN A 324 -14.17 1.11 -31.21
C ASN A 324 -13.26 1.56 -30.05
N LEU A 325 -11.97 1.77 -30.33
CA LEU A 325 -10.98 2.12 -29.32
C LEU A 325 -10.49 3.56 -29.50
N MET A 326 -10.21 4.25 -28.39
CA MET A 326 -9.54 5.55 -28.45
C MET A 326 -8.03 5.33 -28.56
N VAL A 327 -7.47 5.67 -29.71
CA VAL A 327 -6.02 5.69 -29.90
C VAL A 327 -5.49 7.02 -29.37
N ILE A 328 -4.43 6.96 -28.56
CA ILE A 328 -3.70 8.13 -28.07
C ILE A 328 -2.23 7.96 -28.46
N LYS A 329 -1.62 9.02 -28.99
CA LYS A 329 -0.20 9.05 -29.33
C LYS A 329 0.66 9.20 -28.06
N THR A 330 1.74 8.42 -27.99
CA THR A 330 2.77 8.54 -26.97
C THR A 330 4.08 9.02 -27.62
N LYS A 331 5.15 9.14 -26.83
CA LYS A 331 6.47 9.61 -27.28
C LYS A 331 7.08 8.81 -28.44
N ASP A 332 6.83 7.51 -28.50
CA ASP A 332 7.48 6.56 -29.43
C ASP A 332 6.50 5.60 -30.13
N GLY A 333 5.20 5.71 -29.88
CA GLY A 333 4.20 4.79 -30.39
C GLY A 333 2.77 5.21 -30.03
N PHE A 334 1.90 4.22 -29.82
CA PHE A 334 0.48 4.44 -29.56
C PHE A 334 -0.05 3.52 -28.46
N VAL A 335 -1.06 4.00 -27.74
CA VAL A 335 -1.87 3.18 -26.84
C VAL A 335 -3.34 3.27 -27.19
N SER A 336 -4.05 2.15 -27.11
CA SER A 336 -5.51 2.12 -27.13
C SER A 336 -6.06 2.25 -25.71
N VAL A 337 -7.11 3.04 -25.52
CA VAL A 337 -7.92 3.10 -24.29
C VAL A 337 -9.36 2.70 -24.61
N GLY A 338 -9.84 1.61 -23.99
CA GLY A 338 -11.20 1.13 -24.18
C GLY A 338 -12.26 1.93 -23.41
N ASN A 339 -11.92 2.45 -22.22
CA ASN A 339 -12.88 3.08 -21.31
C ASN A 339 -12.35 4.36 -20.64
N LEU A 340 -13.15 5.42 -20.66
CA LEU A 340 -12.81 6.74 -20.12
C LEU A 340 -13.85 7.23 -19.10
N GLN A 341 -13.44 8.12 -18.19
CA GLN A 341 -14.35 8.86 -17.32
C GLN A 341 -13.90 10.32 -17.17
N LEU A 342 -14.64 11.25 -17.76
CA LEU A 342 -14.48 12.69 -17.50
C LEU A 342 -14.94 13.04 -16.08
N GLU A 343 -14.32 14.05 -15.47
CA GLU A 343 -14.68 14.54 -14.15
C GLU A 343 -16.17 14.96 -14.05
N PHE A 344 -16.82 14.46 -13.00
CA PHE A 344 -18.27 14.52 -12.73
C PHE A 344 -19.20 13.74 -13.68
N GLU A 345 -18.69 13.12 -14.74
CA GLU A 345 -19.45 12.24 -15.65
C GLU A 345 -19.39 10.75 -15.17
N PRO A 346 -20.31 9.88 -15.63
CA PRO A 346 -20.14 8.43 -15.49
C PRO A 346 -19.00 7.89 -16.38
N LYS A 347 -18.44 6.73 -16.00
CA LYS A 347 -17.53 5.96 -16.86
C LYS A 347 -18.27 5.46 -18.10
N GLU A 348 -17.61 5.48 -19.26
CA GLU A 348 -18.16 5.00 -20.53
C GLU A 348 -17.08 4.53 -21.51
N ASP A 349 -17.52 3.89 -22.58
CA ASP A 349 -16.67 3.43 -23.68
C ASP A 349 -16.11 4.59 -24.53
N ALA A 350 -15.00 4.33 -25.23
CA ALA A 350 -14.31 5.29 -26.07
C ALA A 350 -15.21 5.97 -27.12
N ASN A 351 -16.05 5.22 -27.82
CA ASN A 351 -16.93 5.74 -28.87
C ASN A 351 -17.98 6.72 -28.30
N LYS A 352 -18.63 6.34 -27.21
CA LYS A 352 -19.63 7.17 -26.52
C LYS A 352 -19.01 8.39 -25.86
N PHE A 353 -17.77 8.29 -25.35
CA PHE A 353 -16.99 9.44 -24.90
C PHE A 353 -16.73 10.41 -26.07
N TRP A 354 -16.24 9.90 -27.21
CA TRP A 354 -15.94 10.67 -28.42
C TRP A 354 -17.17 11.39 -28.99
N GLN A 355 -18.29 10.70 -29.19
CA GLN A 355 -19.54 11.29 -29.69
C GLN A 355 -20.08 12.43 -28.81
N LYS A 356 -19.78 12.40 -27.50
CA LYS A 356 -20.15 13.45 -26.55
C LYS A 356 -19.10 14.55 -26.43
N LEU A 357 -17.85 14.32 -26.82
CA LEU A 357 -16.74 15.23 -26.57
C LEU A 357 -16.98 16.65 -27.13
N PRO A 358 -17.45 16.86 -28.39
CA PRO A 358 -17.72 18.21 -28.90
C PRO A 358 -18.79 18.96 -28.10
N LYS A 359 -19.79 18.24 -27.55
CA LYS A 359 -20.86 18.82 -26.72
C LYS A 359 -20.37 19.23 -25.32
N ARG A 360 -19.30 18.59 -24.82
CA ARG A 360 -18.70 18.85 -23.50
C ARG A 360 -17.57 19.87 -23.55
N ALA A 361 -16.63 19.68 -24.49
CA ALA A 361 -15.35 20.39 -24.56
C ALA A 361 -15.34 21.54 -25.58
N GLY A 362 -16.34 21.60 -26.46
CA GLY A 362 -16.41 22.59 -27.55
C GLY A 362 -15.43 22.30 -28.69
N ASP A 363 -15.00 23.37 -29.34
CA ASP A 363 -13.98 23.47 -30.39
C ASP A 363 -12.55 23.55 -29.79
N THR A 364 -12.26 22.77 -28.74
CA THR A 364 -10.91 22.64 -28.18
C THR A 364 -10.11 21.56 -28.92
N PRO A 365 -8.77 21.64 -28.97
CA PRO A 365 -7.93 20.63 -29.63
C PRO A 365 -8.18 19.21 -29.11
N VAL A 366 -8.06 18.22 -29.99
CA VAL A 366 -8.31 16.81 -29.71
C VAL A 366 -7.06 16.12 -29.13
N THR A 367 -6.50 16.77 -28.12
CA THR A 367 -5.33 16.33 -27.38
C THR A 367 -5.67 16.25 -25.89
N PHE A 368 -5.05 15.29 -25.20
CA PHE A 368 -4.93 15.29 -23.76
C PHE A 368 -3.70 16.10 -23.32
N SER A 369 -3.59 16.38 -22.03
CA SER A 369 -2.53 17.23 -21.51
C SER A 369 -2.10 16.78 -20.12
N THR A 370 -0.80 16.79 -19.87
CA THR A 370 -0.20 16.62 -18.55
C THR A 370 -0.17 17.97 -17.83
N LYS A 371 -0.54 18.00 -16.54
CA LYS A 371 -0.78 19.24 -15.79
C LYS A 371 0.50 20.03 -15.46
N ILE A 372 1.66 19.42 -15.68
CA ILE A 372 2.98 19.97 -15.39
C ILE A 372 3.31 21.17 -16.32
N SER A 373 2.64 21.33 -17.47
CA SER A 373 2.99 22.33 -18.49
C SER A 373 1.89 23.35 -18.88
N LYS A 374 1.03 23.80 -17.95
CA LYS A 374 0.33 25.13 -18.02
C LYS A 374 -0.22 25.59 -16.66
N THR A 375 0.33 26.66 -16.10
CA THR A 375 -0.12 27.24 -14.82
C THR A 375 -1.30 28.20 -14.96
N SER A 376 -2.46 27.85 -14.40
CA SER A 376 -3.44 28.84 -13.93
C SER A 376 -4.24 28.29 -12.75
N SER A 377 -4.03 28.88 -11.55
CA SER A 377 -4.78 28.68 -10.30
C SER A 377 -5.04 27.23 -9.82
N PRO A 378 -4.37 26.75 -8.76
CA PRO A 378 -4.86 25.56 -8.05
C PRO A 378 -6.14 25.89 -7.27
N LEU A 379 -7.17 25.06 -7.41
CA LEU A 379 -8.24 24.98 -6.40
C LEU A 379 -7.69 24.21 -5.18
N PRO A 380 -7.89 24.69 -3.94
CA PRO A 380 -7.46 23.96 -2.76
C PRO A 380 -8.32 22.70 -2.59
N PHE A 381 -7.65 21.55 -2.50
CA PHE A 381 -8.21 20.38 -1.82
C PHE A 381 -7.66 20.40 -0.40
N GLU A 382 -8.54 20.46 0.59
CA GLU A 382 -8.18 20.35 2.00
C GLU A 382 -7.93 18.87 2.34
N ASP A 383 -6.67 18.43 2.24
CA ASP A 383 -6.23 17.19 2.88
C ASP A 383 -6.20 17.39 4.40
N SER A 384 -7.36 17.17 5.04
CA SER A 384 -7.55 17.29 6.50
C SER A 384 -6.92 16.12 7.26
N CYS A 385 -5.58 16.09 7.29
CA CYS A 385 -4.79 15.19 8.13
C CYS A 385 -3.92 16.00 9.09
N ASN A 386 -4.28 16.01 10.38
CA ASN A 386 -3.53 16.67 11.44
C ASN A 386 -2.15 16.02 11.64
N SER A 387 -1.12 16.56 10.98
CA SER A 387 0.27 16.34 11.36
C SER A 387 0.64 17.32 12.49
N SER A 388 0.27 16.99 13.72
CA SER A 388 0.71 17.73 14.92
C SER A 388 2.22 17.52 15.10
N ALA A 389 3.01 18.46 14.59
CA ALA A 389 4.47 18.43 14.70
C ALA A 389 4.89 18.65 16.17
N PHE A 390 5.23 17.56 16.86
CA PHE A 390 5.92 17.63 18.15
C PHE A 390 7.36 18.07 17.93
N SER A 391 7.65 19.34 18.21
CA SER A 391 9.01 19.87 18.33
C SER A 391 9.28 20.12 19.81
N ALA A 392 10.20 19.35 20.38
CA ALA A 392 10.72 19.53 21.74
C ALA A 392 12.22 19.18 21.74
N GLU A 393 13.00 19.94 22.51
CA GLU A 393 14.47 19.98 22.42
C GLU A 393 15.15 19.04 23.44
N SER A 394 16.46 19.26 23.67
CA SER A 394 17.37 18.65 24.67
C SER A 394 18.08 17.34 24.25
N SER A 395 19.38 17.14 24.52
CA SER A 395 20.42 18.09 25.00
C SER A 395 21.85 17.49 24.95
N THR A 396 22.88 18.38 24.92
CA THR A 396 24.29 18.19 25.40
C THR A 396 25.17 17.11 24.72
N THR A 397 26.49 17.23 24.58
CA THR A 397 27.54 18.24 24.95
C THR A 397 28.61 18.22 23.81
N ASP A 398 29.57 19.15 23.61
CA ASP A 398 30.55 19.70 24.57
C ASP A 398 31.33 20.95 24.07
N CYS A 399 32.15 21.54 24.96
CA CYS A 399 33.22 22.57 24.79
C CYS A 399 33.51 23.22 23.39
N SER A 400 33.72 24.54 23.22
CA SER A 400 34.56 25.46 24.04
C SER A 400 34.50 26.96 23.61
N ASN A 401 34.92 27.88 24.51
CA ASN A 401 35.51 29.24 24.30
C ASN A 401 34.90 30.18 23.22
N SER A 402 34.33 31.38 23.50
CA SER A 402 34.90 32.47 24.31
C SER A 402 34.06 33.78 24.23
N ASN A 403 34.19 34.63 25.27
CA ASN A 403 33.99 36.10 25.38
C ASN A 403 33.11 36.87 24.35
N LEU A 404 32.05 37.57 24.81
CA LEU A 404 32.09 39.03 25.02
C LEU A 404 30.92 39.62 25.86
N ASP A 405 31.30 40.30 26.94
CA ASP A 405 30.74 41.51 27.58
C ASP A 405 29.29 42.07 27.38
N LYS A 406 28.71 42.44 28.54
CA LYS A 406 27.93 43.68 28.87
C LYS A 406 26.50 43.91 28.35
N ALA A 407 25.54 43.81 29.28
CA ALA A 407 24.62 44.92 29.61
C ALA A 407 24.09 44.85 31.07
N LYS A 408 24.01 46.02 31.74
CA LYS A 408 23.29 46.29 33.01
C LYS A 408 21.82 46.69 32.69
N ALA A 409 20.84 46.77 33.59
CA ALA A 409 20.51 46.22 34.92
C ALA A 409 19.03 46.63 35.21
N ILE A 410 18.31 46.14 36.23
CA ILE A 410 18.06 46.80 37.54
C ILE A 410 16.96 46.03 38.31
N CYS A 411 16.93 46.21 39.63
CA CYS A 411 15.99 45.73 40.67
C CYS A 411 14.49 46.13 40.43
N ASN A 412 13.46 45.75 41.21
CA ASN A 412 13.37 44.98 42.46
C ASN A 412 11.93 44.47 42.76
N SER A 413 11.83 43.49 43.69
CA SER A 413 10.77 43.27 44.72
C SER A 413 9.24 43.19 44.44
N SER A 414 8.65 42.16 45.07
CA SER A 414 7.43 42.17 45.94
C SER A 414 5.98 42.17 45.40
N SER A 415 5.34 41.00 45.63
CA SER A 415 4.09 40.79 46.41
C SER A 415 2.67 41.09 45.86
N SER A 416 1.88 40.00 45.82
CA SER A 416 0.50 39.86 46.34
C SER A 416 -0.71 40.27 45.49
N ALA A 417 -1.88 39.77 45.95
CA ALA A 417 -3.26 40.03 45.52
C ALA A 417 -3.69 39.50 44.13
N ALA A 418 -4.77 38.71 44.14
CA ALA A 418 -5.61 38.40 42.98
C ALA A 418 -6.99 39.06 43.17
N PRO A 419 -7.67 39.49 42.08
CA PRO A 419 -9.11 39.74 42.13
C PRO A 419 -9.91 39.06 41.00
N ILE A 420 -10.88 38.24 41.41
CA ILE A 420 -12.32 38.31 41.09
C ILE A 420 -12.73 38.73 39.65
N SER A 421 -13.50 37.86 38.99
CA SER A 421 -14.23 38.14 37.74
C SER A 421 -15.51 38.98 37.92
N PRO A 422 -16.06 39.54 36.82
CA PRO A 422 -17.51 39.67 36.66
C PRO A 422 -18.12 38.58 35.75
N PHE A 423 -19.02 37.77 36.33
CA PHE A 423 -20.21 37.21 35.66
C PHE A 423 -21.11 38.38 35.14
N LYS A 424 -22.22 38.28 34.38
CA LYS A 424 -23.30 37.28 34.14
C LYS A 424 -24.13 37.82 32.92
N LEU A 425 -25.31 37.38 32.45
CA LEU A 425 -26.32 36.32 32.73
C LEU A 425 -27.23 36.22 31.48
N TRP A 426 -27.63 35.04 30.97
CA TRP A 426 -29.07 34.70 30.80
C TRP A 426 -29.40 33.24 30.46
N PHE A 427 -30.07 32.60 31.41
CA PHE A 427 -31.13 31.60 31.22
C PHE A 427 -32.09 31.75 32.42
N LYS A 428 -33.40 31.53 32.21
CA LYS A 428 -34.43 31.28 33.24
C LYS A 428 -35.41 30.27 32.63
N THR A 429 -35.69 29.09 33.21
CA THR A 429 -36.13 28.72 34.58
C THR A 429 -37.60 29.00 34.86
N ILE A 430 -38.39 27.92 34.92
CA ILE A 430 -39.40 27.65 35.96
C ILE A 430 -39.18 26.21 36.44
N ALA A 431 -39.56 25.89 37.68
CA ALA A 431 -39.36 24.59 38.34
C ALA A 431 -40.57 24.26 39.26
N ASN A 432 -40.40 23.27 40.15
CA ASN A 432 -41.35 22.71 41.14
C ASN A 432 -42.29 21.61 40.59
N SER A 433 -42.65 20.56 41.34
CA SER A 433 -42.16 20.05 42.64
C SER A 433 -42.79 18.68 42.96
N ASN A 434 -42.14 17.84 43.79
CA ASN A 434 -42.68 16.76 44.67
C ASN A 434 -43.73 15.77 44.06
N SER A 435 -43.65 14.44 44.18
CA SER A 435 -43.27 13.63 45.36
C SER A 435 -43.13 12.13 45.02
N SER A 436 -42.49 11.39 45.93
CA SER A 436 -42.55 9.92 46.19
C SER A 436 -43.55 9.01 45.43
N VAL A 437 -43.10 7.83 44.97
CA VAL A 437 -43.44 6.48 45.51
C VAL A 437 -42.62 5.39 44.77
N SER A 438 -42.70 4.13 45.23
CA SER A 438 -41.79 2.99 45.09
C SER A 438 -41.75 2.22 43.75
N SER A 439 -40.97 1.13 43.80
CA SER A 439 -41.14 -0.16 43.11
C SER A 439 -40.74 -0.30 41.64
N ALA A 440 -39.54 -0.85 41.50
CA ALA A 440 -39.01 -1.62 40.38
C ALA A 440 -40.00 -2.52 39.61
N MET A 441 -39.69 -2.72 38.32
CA MET A 441 -39.56 -4.07 37.75
C MET A 441 -38.57 -4.06 36.56
N SER A 442 -37.99 -5.22 36.26
CA SER A 442 -37.19 -5.49 35.07
C SER A 442 -38.09 -5.70 33.83
N TRP A 443 -37.49 -5.95 32.65
CA TRP A 443 -37.62 -7.20 31.87
C TRP A 443 -36.83 -7.07 30.55
N GLU A 444 -36.45 -8.21 29.95
CA GLU A 444 -35.54 -8.27 28.80
C GLU A 444 -36.24 -8.58 27.47
N SER A 445 -35.55 -8.25 26.36
CA SER A 445 -35.72 -8.82 25.01
C SER A 445 -37.03 -8.54 24.27
N PRO A 446 -37.02 -8.65 22.93
CA PRO A 446 -37.46 -9.92 22.35
C PRO A 446 -36.55 -10.45 21.22
N LEU A 447 -36.60 -11.77 21.02
CA LEU A 447 -35.87 -12.51 19.98
C LEU A 447 -36.89 -13.47 19.33
N TYR A 448 -37.11 -13.39 18.01
CA TYR A 448 -38.05 -14.29 17.32
C TYR A 448 -37.52 -14.88 16.01
N LEU A 449 -37.28 -16.19 16.10
CA LEU A 449 -37.18 -17.27 15.12
C LEU A 449 -37.52 -16.98 13.64
N LEU A 450 -36.65 -17.49 12.77
CA LEU A 450 -36.96 -17.92 11.40
C LEU A 450 -37.55 -19.34 11.40
N THR A 451 -38.37 -19.66 10.40
CA THR A 451 -38.89 -21.03 10.16
C THR A 451 -38.27 -21.66 8.91
N ASN A 452 -37.96 -22.95 8.99
CA ASN A 452 -37.52 -23.77 7.85
C ASN A 452 -38.71 -24.20 6.99
N LEU A 453 -38.46 -24.40 5.69
CA LEU A 453 -39.16 -25.39 4.86
C LEU A 453 -38.21 -25.88 3.73
N SER A 454 -38.41 -27.11 3.26
CA SER A 454 -37.42 -27.87 2.48
C SER A 454 -37.91 -28.32 1.09
N PHE A 455 -36.96 -28.77 0.26
CA PHE A 455 -37.15 -29.25 -1.12
C PHE A 455 -38.05 -30.50 -1.23
N ILE A 456 -38.66 -30.73 -2.40
CA ILE A 456 -38.26 -31.80 -3.38
C ILE A 456 -39.25 -31.88 -4.57
N SER A 457 -38.74 -32.13 -5.79
CA SER A 457 -39.44 -32.52 -7.05
C SER A 457 -40.52 -31.58 -7.60
N SER A 458 -40.63 -31.35 -8.93
CA SER A 458 -40.17 -32.17 -10.07
C SER A 458 -39.50 -31.34 -11.16
#